data_AF-A0AAU0VTB5-F1
#
_entry.id   AF-A0AAU0VTB5-F1
#
_cell.length_a   1.000
_cell.length_b   1.000
_cell.length_c   1.000
_cell.angle_alpha   90.00
_cell.angle_beta   90.00
_cell.angle_gamma   90.00
#
_symmetry.space_group_name_H-M   'P 1'
#
loop_
_entity.id
_entity.type
_entity.pdbx_description
1 polymer ?
#
loop_
_entity_poly.entity_id
_entity_poly.type
_entity_poly.pdbx_seq_one_letter_code
_entity_poly.pdbx_strand_id
1 'polypeptide(L)'
;MSDLMTYVYGVTRADDALADRVAALEGVVGAPVHLVPGGHGLVLVASQVPAEDFREQTLRRRLEDLDWLTEVARAHHGVVEAVAAYTTVLPLRLATVYLDDARAREVLDSGRELFADRLARLAGHVEWGVKVYVDPSAAPETPPAPSDAELSPGRSYLRGRRRQQRVRDTVHEEAQRAAEGIEAAGRAYATERARHRVQQGTLAEAAGENVVNDAYLVPLESGEAFRAEVARAADGLAGVRIEITGPWAPYSFAMASEETGGDAAGAGP
;
A
#
# COMPACT_ATOMS: atom_id res chain seq x y z
N MET A 1 32.65 15.18 13.01
CA MET A 1 32.13 14.14 12.10
C MET A 1 30.76 13.79 12.64
N SER A 2 29.71 14.05 11.88
CA SER A 2 28.37 13.61 12.27
C SER A 2 28.36 12.10 12.27
N ASP A 3 27.86 11.52 13.35
CA ASP A 3 27.64 10.08 13.45
C ASP A 3 26.59 9.69 12.39
N LEU A 4 26.81 8.59 11.67
CA LEU A 4 25.97 8.15 10.56
C LEU A 4 25.31 6.82 10.92
N MET A 5 24.12 6.60 10.40
CA MET A 5 23.39 5.34 10.49
C MET A 5 23.04 4.85 9.08
N THR A 6 22.82 3.55 8.95
CA THR A 6 22.47 2.92 7.68
C THR A 6 20.96 2.78 7.55
N TYR A 7 20.35 3.55 6.66
CA TYR A 7 18.95 3.43 6.30
C TYR A 7 18.81 2.40 5.16
N VAL A 8 17.95 1.40 5.32
CA VAL A 8 17.77 0.31 4.34
C VAL A 8 16.39 0.40 3.69
N TYR A 9 16.37 0.46 2.35
CA TYR A 9 15.15 0.56 1.55
C TYR A 9 14.55 -0.80 1.22
N GLY A 10 15.41 -1.78 0.92
CA GLY A 10 14.98 -3.08 0.43
C GLY A 10 16.13 -4.06 0.28
N VAL A 11 15.76 -5.33 0.05
CA VAL A 11 16.68 -6.42 -0.29
C VAL A 11 16.48 -6.78 -1.75
N THR A 12 17.56 -7.11 -2.47
CA THR A 12 17.47 -7.64 -3.83
C THR A 12 18.62 -8.63 -4.09
N ARG A 13 18.63 -9.24 -5.28
CA ARG A 13 19.76 -10.05 -5.74
C ARG A 13 20.83 -9.14 -6.33
N ALA A 14 22.09 -9.51 -6.11
CA ALA A 14 23.23 -8.87 -6.71
C ALA A 14 23.13 -8.97 -8.23
N ASP A 15 23.32 -7.83 -8.89
CA ASP A 15 23.43 -7.68 -10.33
C ASP A 15 24.48 -6.60 -10.59
N ASP A 16 25.45 -6.88 -11.44
CA ASP A 16 26.54 -5.96 -11.76
C ASP A 16 26.01 -4.65 -12.34
N ALA A 17 24.91 -4.70 -13.11
CA ALA A 17 24.27 -3.51 -13.67
C ALA A 17 23.49 -2.69 -12.64
N LEU A 18 23.20 -3.25 -11.46
CA LEU A 18 22.45 -2.55 -10.41
C LEU A 18 23.31 -1.53 -9.67
N ALA A 19 24.60 -1.81 -9.48
CA ALA A 19 25.50 -0.93 -8.74
C ALA A 19 25.57 0.49 -9.35
N ASP A 20 25.78 0.58 -10.67
CA ASP A 20 25.84 1.86 -11.39
C ASP A 20 24.51 2.62 -11.34
N ARG A 21 23.38 1.89 -11.41
CA ARG A 21 22.04 2.49 -11.36
C ARG A 21 21.74 3.07 -9.99
N VAL A 22 22.05 2.32 -8.94
CA VAL A 22 21.82 2.73 -7.56
C VAL A 22 22.71 3.91 -7.19
N ALA A 23 23.96 3.95 -7.67
CA ALA A 23 24.88 5.06 -7.43
C ALA A 23 24.41 6.41 -7.99
N ALA A 24 23.49 6.42 -8.96
CA ALA A 24 22.88 7.63 -9.50
C ALA A 24 21.64 8.11 -8.72
N LEU A 25 21.18 7.36 -7.73
CA LEU A 25 19.99 7.69 -6.94
C LEU A 25 20.35 8.51 -5.70
N GLU A 26 19.45 9.43 -5.37
CA GLU A 26 19.40 10.10 -4.08
C GLU A 26 18.24 9.52 -3.28
N GLY A 27 18.53 9.16 -2.04
CA GLY A 27 17.58 8.57 -1.11
C GLY A 27 17.05 9.56 -0.08
N VAL A 28 16.67 9.04 1.07
CA VAL A 28 16.22 9.82 2.23
C VAL A 28 17.28 10.85 2.59
N VAL A 29 16.82 12.07 2.91
CA VAL A 29 17.65 13.27 3.20
C VAL A 29 18.66 13.62 2.09
N GLY A 30 18.40 13.22 0.84
CA GLY A 30 19.30 13.46 -0.29
C GLY A 30 20.60 12.66 -0.22
N ALA A 31 20.66 11.63 0.64
CA ALA A 31 21.85 10.81 0.79
C ALA A 31 22.04 9.91 -0.45
N PRO A 32 23.28 9.74 -0.96
CA PRO A 32 23.53 8.82 -2.06
C PRO A 32 23.12 7.40 -1.67
N VAL A 33 22.58 6.65 -2.62
CA VAL A 33 22.22 5.25 -2.40
C VAL A 33 23.39 4.35 -2.79
N HIS A 34 23.65 3.33 -1.98
CA HIS A 34 24.69 2.33 -2.21
C HIS A 34 24.18 0.92 -1.93
N LEU A 35 24.96 -0.08 -2.38
CA LEU A 35 24.68 -1.49 -2.12
C LEU A 35 25.53 -1.99 -0.95
N VAL A 36 24.91 -2.68 -0.01
CA VAL A 36 25.61 -3.41 1.05
C VAL A 36 25.55 -4.90 0.71
N PRO A 37 26.67 -5.51 0.26
CA PRO A 37 26.68 -6.91 -0.14
C PRO A 37 26.58 -7.84 1.08
N GLY A 38 25.68 -8.81 1.00
CA GLY A 38 25.61 -9.95 1.92
C GLY A 38 26.08 -11.25 1.26
N GLY A 39 25.82 -12.37 1.93
CA GLY A 39 26.07 -13.71 1.45
C GLY A 39 25.11 -14.15 0.34
N HIS A 40 25.53 -15.16 -0.42
CA HIS A 40 24.69 -15.86 -1.41
C HIS A 40 24.05 -14.97 -2.48
N GLY A 41 24.72 -13.87 -2.85
CA GLY A 41 24.24 -12.98 -3.92
C GLY A 41 23.04 -12.13 -3.52
N LEU A 42 22.79 -11.92 -2.22
CA LEU A 42 21.85 -10.91 -1.72
C LEU A 42 22.57 -9.60 -1.44
N VAL A 43 21.88 -8.49 -1.68
CA VAL A 43 22.37 -7.14 -1.38
C VAL A 43 21.27 -6.31 -0.74
N LEU A 44 21.64 -5.43 0.18
CA LEU A 44 20.76 -4.37 0.66
C LEU A 44 20.95 -3.13 -0.20
N VAL A 45 19.85 -2.45 -0.50
CA VAL A 45 19.86 -1.08 -1.03
C VAL A 45 19.77 -0.15 0.17
N ALA A 46 20.76 0.71 0.37
CA ALA A 46 20.88 1.52 1.57
C ALA A 46 21.43 2.94 1.31
N SER A 47 21.32 3.82 2.30
CA SER A 47 21.96 5.13 2.34
C SER A 47 22.52 5.39 3.74
N GLN A 48 23.54 6.24 3.83
CA GLN A 48 24.03 6.76 5.12
C GLN A 48 23.26 8.04 5.50
N VAL A 49 22.63 8.04 6.67
CA VAL A 49 21.79 9.14 7.16
C VAL A 49 22.32 9.69 8.50
N PRO A 50 22.07 10.96 8.85
CA PRO A 50 22.51 11.52 10.13
C PRO A 50 21.92 10.79 11.34
N ALA A 51 22.76 10.27 12.23
CA ALA A 51 22.29 9.53 13.40
C ALA A 51 21.40 10.37 14.33
N GLU A 52 21.59 11.69 14.36
CA GLU A 52 20.83 12.60 15.22
C GLU A 52 19.32 12.58 14.91
N ASP A 53 18.94 12.44 13.64
CA ASP A 53 17.55 12.40 13.19
C ASP A 53 16.95 10.98 13.23
N PHE A 54 17.79 9.95 13.07
CA PHE A 54 17.35 8.57 12.86
C PHE A 54 17.53 7.63 14.06
N ARG A 55 18.10 8.10 15.17
CA ARG A 55 18.07 7.36 16.44
C ARG A 55 16.63 7.25 16.95
N GLU A 56 16.31 6.12 17.59
CA GLU A 56 14.94 5.71 17.92
C GLU A 56 14.07 6.82 18.54
N GLN A 57 14.58 7.54 19.55
CA GLN A 57 13.81 8.57 20.23
C GLN A 57 13.54 9.80 19.36
N THR A 58 14.52 10.24 18.56
CA THR A 58 14.33 11.37 17.64
C THR A 58 13.44 10.96 16.47
N LEU A 59 13.70 9.78 15.91
CA LEU A 59 12.93 9.20 14.81
C LEU A 59 11.44 9.13 15.17
N ARG A 60 11.11 8.66 16.39
CA ARG A 60 9.72 8.59 16.85
C ARG A 60 9.03 9.96 16.84
N ARG A 61 9.71 11.02 17.28
CA ARG A 61 9.19 12.40 17.26
C ARG A 61 9.07 12.95 15.84
N ARG A 62 10.07 12.69 14.99
CA ARG A 62 10.07 13.11 13.58
C ARG A 62 8.96 12.45 12.78
N LEU A 63 8.61 11.19 13.09
CA LEU A 63 7.49 10.50 12.47
C LEU A 63 6.11 11.09 12.82
N GLU A 64 6.02 11.95 13.85
CA GLU A 64 4.82 12.72 14.17
C GLU A 64 4.73 14.02 13.35
N ASP A 65 5.83 14.46 12.74
CA ASP A 65 5.89 15.58 11.80
C ASP A 65 5.47 15.07 10.40
N LEU A 66 4.27 15.47 9.96
CA LEU A 66 3.67 15.00 8.72
C LEU A 66 4.45 15.45 7.48
N ASP A 67 5.08 16.62 7.50
CA ASP A 67 5.83 17.13 6.36
C ASP A 67 7.12 16.31 6.20
N TRP A 68 7.85 16.13 7.31
CA TRP A 68 9.04 15.29 7.33
C TRP A 68 8.73 13.83 6.95
N LEU A 69 7.66 13.26 7.51
CA LEU A 69 7.21 11.90 7.17
C LEU A 69 6.90 11.77 5.67
N THR A 70 6.24 12.77 5.09
CA THR A 70 5.90 12.78 3.65
C THR A 70 7.15 12.82 2.79
N GLU A 71 8.14 13.65 3.15
CA GLU A 71 9.42 13.72 2.46
C GLU A 71 10.19 12.40 2.52
N VAL A 72 10.32 11.82 3.72
CA VAL A 72 11.00 10.53 3.93
C VAL A 72 10.29 9.39 3.21
N ALA A 73 8.95 9.35 3.27
CA ALA A 73 8.16 8.35 2.57
C ALA A 73 8.31 8.46 1.05
N ARG A 74 8.28 9.68 0.51
CA ARG A 74 8.48 9.92 -0.94
C ARG A 74 9.88 9.49 -1.38
N ALA A 75 10.91 9.87 -0.64
CA ALA A 75 12.29 9.50 -0.98
C ALA A 75 12.51 7.99 -0.88
N HIS A 76 12.01 7.34 0.18
CA HIS A 76 12.05 5.89 0.32
C HIS A 76 11.35 5.19 -0.86
N HIS A 77 10.13 5.62 -1.17
CA HIS A 77 9.36 5.05 -2.26
C HIS A 77 10.07 5.22 -3.61
N GLY A 78 10.60 6.40 -3.89
CA GLY A 78 11.35 6.68 -5.13
C GLY A 78 12.55 5.76 -5.33
N VAL A 79 13.32 5.46 -4.27
CA VAL A 79 14.43 4.50 -4.36
C VAL A 79 13.92 3.09 -4.65
N VAL A 80 12.89 2.64 -3.93
CA VAL A 80 12.34 1.29 -4.12
C VAL A 80 11.77 1.11 -5.52
N GLU A 81 11.01 2.08 -6.04
CA GLU A 81 10.48 2.03 -7.41
C GLU A 81 11.59 2.03 -8.46
N ALA A 82 12.61 2.88 -8.29
CA ALA A 82 13.74 2.94 -9.20
C ALA A 82 14.48 1.59 -9.26
N VAL A 83 14.63 0.90 -8.13
CA VAL A 83 15.22 -0.46 -8.09
C VAL A 83 14.28 -1.50 -8.69
N ALA A 84 12.98 -1.45 -8.36
CA ALA A 84 11.95 -2.36 -8.85
C ALA A 84 11.81 -2.36 -10.37
N ALA A 85 12.12 -1.24 -11.02
CA ALA A 85 12.10 -1.10 -12.48
C ALA A 85 13.12 -2.01 -13.20
N TYR A 86 14.15 -2.51 -12.50
CA TYR A 86 15.22 -3.31 -13.10
C TYR A 86 15.35 -4.70 -12.50
N THR A 87 14.96 -4.89 -11.25
CA THR A 87 15.10 -6.17 -10.55
C THR A 87 13.96 -6.39 -9.57
N THR A 88 13.79 -7.63 -9.13
CA THR A 88 12.88 -7.93 -8.01
C THR A 88 13.47 -7.34 -6.73
N VAL A 89 12.69 -6.46 -6.10
CA VAL A 89 13.02 -5.90 -4.79
C VAL A 89 12.06 -6.46 -3.76
N LEU A 90 12.58 -6.69 -2.56
CA LEU A 90 11.82 -6.92 -1.35
C LEU A 90 11.83 -5.62 -0.54
N PRO A 91 10.79 -4.77 -0.65
CA PRO A 91 10.76 -3.52 0.09
C PRO A 91 10.75 -3.77 1.60
N LEU A 92 11.60 -3.05 2.34
CA LEU A 92 11.53 -3.05 3.80
C LEU A 92 10.60 -1.94 4.28
N ARG A 93 10.18 -2.02 5.54
CA ARG A 93 9.33 -0.99 6.16
C ARG A 93 10.06 0.35 6.17
N LEU A 94 9.28 1.43 6.04
CA LEU A 94 9.79 2.79 6.20
C LEU A 94 10.56 2.92 7.51
N ALA A 95 11.67 3.64 7.47
CA ALA A 95 12.54 3.89 8.62
C ALA A 95 13.19 2.63 9.23
N THR A 96 13.46 1.62 8.41
CA THR A 96 14.35 0.51 8.79
C THR A 96 15.80 1.00 8.81
N VAL A 97 16.36 1.21 10.01
CA VAL A 97 17.71 1.75 10.22
C VAL A 97 18.58 0.83 11.07
N TYR A 98 19.87 0.79 10.76
CA TYR A 98 20.89 0.06 11.50
C TYR A 98 22.02 1.00 11.91
N LEU A 99 22.82 0.60 12.91
CA LEU A 99 23.97 1.39 13.37
C LEU A 99 24.97 1.63 12.24
N ASP A 100 25.24 0.61 11.44
CA ASP A 100 26.16 0.68 10.30
C ASP A 100 25.85 -0.43 9.28
N ASP A 101 26.55 -0.39 8.14
CA ASP A 101 26.46 -1.40 7.08
C ASP A 101 26.86 -2.79 7.57
N ALA A 102 27.72 -2.91 8.58
CA ALA A 102 28.14 -4.20 9.13
C ALA A 102 27.00 -4.88 9.88
N ARG A 103 26.28 -4.15 10.73
CA ARG A 103 25.07 -4.64 11.42
C ARG A 103 23.95 -4.97 10.42
N ALA A 104 23.75 -4.12 9.41
CA ALA A 104 22.75 -4.37 8.38
C ALA A 104 23.04 -5.68 7.61
N ARG A 105 24.32 -5.90 7.24
CA ARG A 105 24.78 -7.14 6.61
C ARG A 105 24.58 -8.38 7.49
N GLU A 106 24.91 -8.30 8.77
CA GLU A 106 24.70 -9.42 9.70
C GLU A 106 23.23 -9.85 9.76
N VAL A 107 22.30 -8.88 9.74
CA VAL A 107 20.86 -9.16 9.68
C VAL A 107 20.46 -9.80 8.35
N LEU A 108 21.00 -9.31 7.22
CA LEU A 108 20.78 -9.93 5.91
C LEU A 108 21.26 -11.39 5.88
N ASP A 109 22.47 -11.65 6.39
CA ASP A 109 23.10 -12.97 6.34
C ASP A 109 22.42 -14.00 7.26
N SER A 110 22.00 -13.55 8.45
CA SER A 110 21.21 -14.37 9.39
C SER A 110 19.84 -14.72 8.84
N GLY A 111 19.18 -13.79 8.13
CA GLY A 111 17.88 -13.97 7.48
C GLY A 111 17.92 -14.49 6.05
N ARG A 112 19.08 -14.93 5.53
CA ARG A 112 19.32 -15.15 4.10
C ARG A 112 18.27 -16.05 3.42
N GLU A 113 17.87 -17.15 4.05
CA GLU A 113 16.94 -18.13 3.47
C GLU A 113 15.54 -17.51 3.36
N LEU A 114 15.10 -16.83 4.43
CA LEU A 114 13.84 -16.09 4.45
C LEU A 114 13.81 -15.02 3.35
N PHE A 115 14.85 -14.21 3.22
CA PHE A 115 14.91 -13.15 2.20
C PHE A 115 14.95 -13.72 0.78
N ALA A 116 15.71 -14.79 0.55
CA ALA A 116 15.81 -15.45 -0.75
C ALA A 116 14.46 -16.06 -1.18
N ASP A 117 13.75 -16.72 -0.26
CA ASP A 117 12.43 -17.31 -0.51
C ASP A 117 11.39 -16.24 -0.83
N ARG A 118 11.40 -15.12 -0.07
CA ARG A 118 10.51 -13.99 -0.33
C ARG A 118 10.81 -13.35 -1.69
N LEU A 119 12.07 -13.11 -2.02
CA LEU A 119 12.44 -12.60 -3.33
C LEU A 119 12.06 -13.55 -4.48
N ALA A 120 12.17 -14.87 -4.28
CA ALA A 120 11.73 -15.85 -5.28
C ALA A 120 10.22 -15.79 -5.50
N ARG A 121 9.44 -15.63 -4.42
CA ARG A 121 7.98 -15.52 -4.47
C ARG A 121 7.49 -14.26 -5.19
N LEU A 122 8.21 -13.14 -5.02
CA LEU A 122 7.86 -11.85 -5.63
C LEU A 122 8.41 -11.68 -7.05
N ALA A 123 9.26 -12.60 -7.52
CA ALA A 123 9.90 -12.49 -8.81
C ALA A 123 8.86 -12.46 -9.94
N GLY A 124 8.95 -11.47 -10.84
CA GLY A 124 8.03 -11.32 -11.97
C GLY A 124 6.62 -10.84 -11.59
N HIS A 125 6.42 -10.34 -10.37
CA HIS A 125 5.12 -9.85 -9.92
C HIS A 125 5.16 -8.35 -9.57
N VAL A 126 4.00 -7.72 -9.66
CA VAL A 126 3.74 -6.35 -9.22
C VAL A 126 2.53 -6.30 -8.31
N GLU A 127 2.45 -5.27 -7.48
CA GLU A 127 1.31 -5.06 -6.60
C GLU A 127 0.33 -4.04 -7.18
N TRP A 128 -0.96 -4.36 -7.08
CA TRP A 128 -2.07 -3.45 -7.39
C TRP A 128 -2.93 -3.23 -6.15
N GLY A 129 -3.12 -1.97 -5.78
CA GLY A 129 -4.07 -1.57 -4.74
C GLY A 129 -5.45 -1.33 -5.32
N VAL A 130 -6.49 -1.87 -4.68
CA VAL A 130 -7.89 -1.68 -5.07
C VAL A 130 -8.68 -1.20 -3.87
N LYS A 131 -9.32 -0.03 -4.02
CA LYS A 131 -10.23 0.53 -3.04
C LYS A 131 -11.62 0.72 -3.63
N VAL A 132 -12.65 0.39 -2.86
CA VAL A 132 -14.04 0.65 -3.23
C VAL A 132 -14.62 1.66 -2.26
N TYR A 133 -15.22 2.70 -2.81
CA TYR A 133 -15.89 3.77 -2.08
C TYR A 133 -17.37 3.77 -2.43
N VAL A 134 -18.18 4.04 -1.42
CA VAL A 134 -19.63 4.08 -1.51
C VAL A 134 -20.12 5.47 -1.15
N ASP A 135 -20.84 6.11 -2.07
CA ASP A 135 -21.45 7.42 -1.86
C ASP A 135 -22.95 7.37 -2.18
N PRO A 136 -23.81 7.26 -1.15
CA PRO A 136 -25.25 7.26 -1.31
C PRO A 136 -25.83 8.56 -1.89
N SER A 137 -25.09 9.67 -1.83
CA SER A 137 -25.54 10.97 -2.37
C SER A 137 -25.33 11.09 -3.87
N ALA A 138 -24.44 10.28 -4.44
CA ALA A 138 -24.19 10.19 -5.88
C ALA A 138 -25.19 9.27 -6.61
N ALA A 139 -26.05 8.57 -5.88
CA ALA A 139 -27.11 7.77 -6.48
C ALA A 139 -28.23 8.67 -7.02
N PRO A 140 -28.79 8.36 -8.21
CA PRO A 140 -29.81 9.21 -8.83
C PRO A 140 -31.02 9.36 -7.90
N GLU A 141 -31.37 10.61 -7.60
CA GLU A 141 -32.59 10.91 -6.85
C GLU A 141 -33.80 10.39 -7.64
N THR A 142 -34.60 9.52 -7.01
CA THR A 142 -35.88 9.13 -7.60
C THR A 142 -36.78 10.36 -7.65
N PRO A 143 -37.28 10.79 -8.82
CA PRO A 143 -38.07 12.01 -8.92
C PRO A 143 -39.25 12.02 -7.94
N PRO A 144 -39.60 13.20 -7.40
CA PRO A 144 -40.76 13.34 -6.53
C PRO A 144 -42.00 12.85 -7.27
N ALA A 145 -42.83 12.06 -6.59
CA ALA A 145 -44.07 11.61 -7.19
C ALA A 145 -45.06 12.78 -7.15
N PRO A 146 -45.94 12.95 -8.15
CA PRO A 146 -46.83 14.12 -8.24
C PRO A 146 -47.79 14.32 -7.05
N SER A 147 -47.85 13.39 -6.09
CA SER A 147 -48.66 13.46 -4.87
C SER A 147 -47.94 14.08 -3.65
N ASP A 148 -46.73 14.63 -3.81
CA ASP A 148 -45.91 15.10 -2.66
C ASP A 148 -46.42 16.40 -2.02
N ALA A 149 -47.34 17.13 -2.67
CA ALA A 149 -47.90 18.39 -2.16
C ALA A 149 -49.01 18.23 -1.10
N GLU A 150 -49.58 17.03 -0.90
CA GLU A 150 -50.78 16.81 -0.05
C GLU A 150 -50.53 15.97 1.22
N LEU A 151 -49.27 15.64 1.53
CA LEU A 151 -48.95 14.77 2.67
C LEU A 151 -48.78 15.57 3.98
N SER A 152 -49.26 15.01 5.08
CA SER A 152 -49.00 15.58 6.42
C SER A 152 -47.50 15.55 6.76
N PRO A 153 -46.98 16.49 7.57
CA PRO A 153 -45.54 16.58 7.87
C PRO A 153 -44.90 15.27 8.35
N GLY A 154 -45.61 14.51 9.19
CA GLY A 154 -45.14 13.20 9.68
C GLY A 154 -45.11 12.10 8.60
N ARG A 155 -46.06 12.11 7.65
CA ARG A 155 -46.06 11.16 6.51
C ARG A 155 -44.98 11.51 5.49
N SER A 156 -44.75 12.80 5.24
CA SER A 156 -43.65 13.27 4.39
C SER A 156 -42.28 12.89 4.98
N TYR A 157 -42.09 13.06 6.30
CA TYR A 157 -40.88 12.63 7.00
C TYR A 157 -40.64 11.11 6.89
N LEU A 158 -41.63 10.28 7.23
CA LEU A 158 -41.49 8.81 7.14
C LEU A 158 -41.26 8.32 5.70
N ARG A 159 -41.88 8.97 4.70
CA ARG A 159 -41.68 8.67 3.28
C ARG A 159 -40.26 9.06 2.83
N GLY A 160 -39.77 10.23 3.25
CA GLY A 160 -38.39 10.67 3.02
C GLY A 160 -37.38 9.69 3.61
N ARG A 161 -37.59 9.28 4.87
CA ARG A 161 -36.74 8.27 5.54
C ARG A 161 -36.74 6.92 4.81
N ARG A 162 -37.89 6.46 4.30
CA ARG A 162 -37.96 5.21 3.50
C ARG A 162 -37.27 5.34 2.14
N ARG A 163 -37.35 6.49 1.48
CA ARG A 163 -36.61 6.75 0.23
C ARG A 163 -35.11 6.72 0.48
N GLN A 164 -34.64 7.42 1.52
CA GLN A 164 -33.23 7.44 1.90
C GLN A 164 -32.72 6.03 2.26
N GLN A 165 -33.52 5.23 2.97
CA GLN A 165 -33.16 3.84 3.26
C GLN A 165 -33.01 3.01 1.97
N ARG A 166 -33.96 3.10 1.04
CA ARG A 166 -33.88 2.36 -0.24
C ARG A 166 -32.67 2.75 -1.07
N VAL A 167 -32.32 4.04 -1.09
CA VAL A 167 -31.11 4.52 -1.79
C VAL A 167 -29.86 3.88 -1.16
N ARG A 168 -29.76 3.86 0.17
CA ARG A 168 -28.66 3.20 0.88
C ARG A 168 -28.62 1.69 0.61
N ASP A 169 -29.77 1.01 0.66
CA ASP A 169 -29.86 -0.43 0.41
C ASP A 169 -29.41 -0.75 -1.03
N THR A 170 -29.90 0.01 -2.02
CA THR A 170 -29.52 -0.16 -3.44
C THR A 170 -28.01 0.03 -3.61
N VAL A 171 -27.47 1.12 -3.07
CA VAL A 171 -26.03 1.44 -3.17
C VAL A 171 -25.17 0.37 -2.48
N HIS A 172 -25.65 -0.23 -1.39
CA HIS A 172 -24.97 -1.36 -0.74
C HIS A 172 -25.00 -2.63 -1.60
N GLU A 173 -26.13 -2.94 -2.25
CA GLU A 173 -26.23 -4.06 -3.20
C GLU A 173 -25.29 -3.85 -4.41
N GLU A 174 -25.23 -2.64 -4.96
CA GLU A 174 -24.29 -2.29 -6.03
C GLU A 174 -22.84 -2.46 -5.58
N ALA A 175 -22.50 -2.03 -4.36
CA ALA A 175 -21.15 -2.20 -3.81
C ALA A 175 -20.77 -3.67 -3.64
N GLN A 176 -21.73 -4.54 -3.26
CA GLN A 176 -21.52 -5.99 -3.20
C GLN A 176 -21.24 -6.58 -4.58
N ARG A 177 -21.99 -6.19 -5.61
CA ARG A 177 -21.72 -6.63 -7.00
C ARG A 177 -20.33 -6.19 -7.48
N ALA A 178 -19.93 -4.97 -7.16
CA ALA A 178 -18.59 -4.48 -7.47
C ALA A 178 -17.52 -5.34 -6.78
N ALA A 179 -17.69 -5.64 -5.49
CA ALA A 179 -16.78 -6.48 -4.73
C ALA A 179 -16.68 -7.89 -5.33
N GLU A 180 -17.81 -8.51 -5.73
CA GLU A 180 -17.81 -9.82 -6.39
C GLU A 180 -17.03 -9.83 -7.71
N GLY A 181 -17.19 -8.78 -8.53
CA GLY A 181 -16.44 -8.59 -9.77
C GLY A 181 -14.94 -8.44 -9.53
N ILE A 182 -14.55 -7.62 -8.55
CA ILE A 182 -13.14 -7.44 -8.13
C ILE A 182 -12.55 -8.77 -7.65
N GLU A 183 -13.29 -9.52 -6.84
CA GLU A 183 -12.83 -10.82 -6.34
C GLU A 183 -12.69 -11.85 -7.47
N ALA A 184 -13.56 -11.82 -8.48
CA ALA A 184 -13.43 -12.66 -9.66
C ALA A 184 -12.17 -12.32 -10.46
N ALA A 185 -11.89 -11.03 -10.66
CA ALA A 185 -10.64 -10.57 -11.27
C ALA A 185 -9.42 -11.01 -10.44
N GLY A 186 -9.47 -10.84 -9.12
CA GLY A 186 -8.43 -11.30 -8.21
C GLY A 186 -8.15 -12.80 -8.34
N ARG A 187 -9.18 -13.64 -8.36
CA ARG A 187 -9.02 -15.10 -8.56
C ARG A 187 -8.48 -15.47 -9.94
N ALA A 188 -8.76 -14.68 -10.97
CA ALA A 188 -8.34 -14.96 -12.34
C ALA A 188 -6.87 -14.58 -12.60
N TYR A 189 -6.39 -13.48 -12.01
CA TYR A 189 -5.09 -12.89 -12.36
C TYR A 189 -4.09 -12.82 -11.22
N ALA A 190 -4.52 -12.73 -9.96
CA ALA A 190 -3.61 -12.56 -8.84
C ALA A 190 -3.13 -13.90 -8.29
N THR A 191 -1.86 -13.98 -7.95
CA THR A 191 -1.31 -15.12 -7.20
C THR A 191 -1.63 -15.02 -5.72
N GLU A 192 -1.79 -13.79 -5.21
CA GLU A 192 -2.11 -13.53 -3.80
C GLU A 192 -2.96 -12.28 -3.61
N ARG A 193 -3.67 -12.24 -2.48
CA ARG A 193 -4.47 -11.10 -2.02
C ARG A 193 -4.14 -10.79 -0.57
N ALA A 194 -3.88 -9.52 -0.26
CA ALA A 194 -3.77 -9.00 1.09
C ALA A 194 -4.93 -8.04 1.36
N ARG A 195 -5.64 -8.20 2.49
CA ARG A 195 -6.71 -7.28 2.91
C ARG A 195 -6.18 -6.30 3.93
N HIS A 196 -6.33 -5.01 3.69
CA HIS A 196 -5.98 -3.96 4.63
C HIS A 196 -7.20 -3.49 5.41
N ARG A 197 -6.96 -2.87 6.57
CA ARG A 197 -8.03 -2.20 7.31
C ARG A 197 -8.63 -1.09 6.47
N VAL A 198 -9.94 -1.09 6.39
CA VAL A 198 -10.73 -0.01 5.81
C VAL A 198 -10.59 1.21 6.72
N GLN A 199 -10.15 2.35 6.19
CA GLN A 199 -10.04 3.58 7.00
C GLN A 199 -11.45 4.10 7.31
N GLN A 200 -11.81 4.16 8.60
CA GLN A 200 -13.01 4.82 9.10
C GLN A 200 -12.59 6.13 9.79
N GLY A 201 -13.04 7.28 9.31
CA GLY A 201 -12.69 8.58 9.91
C GLY A 201 -13.20 9.79 9.13
N THR A 202 -13.23 10.95 9.77
CA THR A 202 -13.78 12.24 9.26
C THR A 202 -13.14 12.75 7.96
N LEU A 203 -11.92 12.30 7.63
CA LEU A 203 -11.26 12.56 6.32
C LEU A 203 -11.90 11.79 5.14
N ALA A 204 -12.72 10.76 5.42
CA ALA A 204 -13.46 10.00 4.40
C ALA A 204 -14.81 10.66 4.01
N GLU A 205 -15.28 11.66 4.75
CA GLU A 205 -16.60 12.26 4.52
C GLU A 205 -16.71 12.95 3.15
N ALA A 206 -15.60 13.40 2.56
CA ALA A 206 -15.57 14.01 1.23
C ALA A 206 -15.53 13.00 0.07
N ALA A 207 -15.16 11.74 0.33
CA ALA A 207 -14.85 10.74 -0.71
C ALA A 207 -15.77 9.51 -0.72
N GLY A 208 -16.70 9.41 0.24
CA GLY A 208 -17.57 8.26 0.46
C GLY A 208 -16.99 7.24 1.47
N GLU A 209 -17.81 6.31 1.92
CA GLU A 209 -17.41 5.23 2.82
C GLU A 209 -16.53 4.22 2.06
N ASN A 210 -15.28 4.04 2.48
CA ASN A 210 -14.46 2.96 1.95
C ASN A 210 -15.03 1.63 2.46
N VAL A 211 -15.21 0.64 1.58
CA VAL A 211 -15.74 -0.69 1.94
C VAL A 211 -14.79 -1.82 1.54
N VAL A 212 -13.84 -1.56 0.66
CA VAL A 212 -12.78 -2.49 0.25
C VAL A 212 -11.45 -1.72 0.23
N ASN A 213 -10.41 -2.34 0.78
CA ASN A 213 -9.03 -1.85 0.72
C ASN A 213 -8.10 -3.06 0.63
N ASP A 214 -7.87 -3.51 -0.60
CA ASP A 214 -7.14 -4.74 -0.89
C ASP A 214 -5.89 -4.46 -1.72
N ALA A 215 -4.88 -5.30 -1.57
CA ALA A 215 -3.74 -5.40 -2.47
C ALA A 215 -3.74 -6.77 -3.14
N TYR A 216 -3.32 -6.79 -4.41
CA TYR A 216 -3.23 -7.99 -5.23
C TYR A 216 -1.82 -8.12 -5.79
N LEU A 217 -1.21 -9.29 -5.61
CA LEU A 217 0.06 -9.64 -6.23
C LEU A 217 -0.24 -10.28 -7.58
N VAL A 218 0.15 -9.62 -8.66
CA VAL A 218 -0.23 -10.01 -10.03
C VAL A 218 1.05 -10.23 -10.85
N PRO A 219 1.15 -11.32 -11.64
CA PRO A 219 2.22 -11.48 -12.60
C PRO A 219 2.31 -10.27 -13.53
N LEU A 220 3.52 -9.78 -13.80
CA LEU A 220 3.76 -8.54 -14.54
C LEU A 220 3.03 -8.52 -15.89
N GLU A 221 3.02 -9.65 -16.62
CA GLU A 221 2.34 -9.78 -17.91
C GLU A 221 0.81 -9.71 -17.82
N SER A 222 0.23 -9.99 -16.65
CA SER A 222 -1.22 -9.98 -16.41
C SER A 222 -1.74 -8.65 -15.85
N GLY A 223 -0.84 -7.72 -15.51
CA GLY A 223 -1.17 -6.49 -14.77
C GLY A 223 -2.24 -5.61 -15.44
N GLU A 224 -2.09 -5.31 -16.72
CA GLU A 224 -3.08 -4.48 -17.44
C GLU A 224 -4.43 -5.18 -17.62
N ALA A 225 -4.43 -6.51 -17.81
CA ALA A 225 -5.67 -7.28 -17.91
C ALA A 225 -6.44 -7.28 -16.58
N PHE A 226 -5.72 -7.48 -15.46
CA PHE A 226 -6.27 -7.34 -14.12
C PHE A 226 -6.87 -5.95 -13.89
N ARG A 227 -6.10 -4.89 -14.16
CA ARG A 227 -6.55 -3.50 -14.00
C ARG A 227 -7.82 -3.22 -14.81
N ALA A 228 -7.87 -3.67 -16.06
CA ALA A 228 -9.04 -3.46 -16.93
C ALA A 228 -10.28 -4.21 -16.44
N GLU A 229 -10.13 -5.43 -15.90
CA GLU A 229 -11.23 -6.20 -15.33
C GLU A 229 -11.78 -5.56 -14.05
N VAL A 230 -10.89 -5.13 -13.15
CA VAL A 230 -11.26 -4.42 -11.92
C VAL A 230 -11.96 -3.10 -12.23
N ALA A 231 -11.50 -2.35 -13.23
CA ALA A 231 -12.15 -1.09 -13.62
C ALA A 231 -13.59 -1.32 -14.12
N ARG A 232 -13.82 -2.40 -14.89
CA ARG A 232 -15.13 -2.79 -15.39
C ARG A 232 -16.09 -3.29 -14.29
N ALA A 233 -15.57 -3.67 -13.12
CA ALA A 233 -16.41 -4.18 -12.02
C ALA A 233 -17.39 -3.14 -11.46
N ALA A 234 -17.16 -1.84 -11.68
CA ALA A 234 -18.10 -0.77 -11.31
C ALA A 234 -18.91 -0.19 -12.48
N ASP A 235 -18.78 -0.74 -13.69
CA ASP A 235 -19.50 -0.22 -14.86
C ASP A 235 -21.01 -0.35 -14.67
N GLY A 236 -21.71 0.80 -14.69
CA GLY A 236 -23.15 0.86 -14.53
C GLY A 236 -23.65 0.78 -13.07
N LEU A 237 -22.75 0.75 -12.09
CA LEU A 237 -23.10 0.70 -10.67
C LEU A 237 -23.18 2.11 -10.07
N ALA A 238 -24.38 2.56 -9.72
CA ALA A 238 -24.58 3.90 -9.19
C ALA A 238 -24.13 4.02 -7.72
N GLY A 239 -23.46 5.12 -7.37
CA GLY A 239 -22.99 5.37 -6.00
C GLY A 239 -21.79 4.53 -5.58
N VAL A 240 -21.12 3.85 -6.52
CA VAL A 240 -19.91 3.06 -6.28
C VAL A 240 -18.75 3.66 -7.08
N ARG A 241 -17.60 3.84 -6.43
CA ARG A 241 -16.36 4.30 -7.08
C ARG A 241 -15.23 3.33 -6.74
N ILE A 242 -14.56 2.83 -7.78
CA ILE A 242 -13.35 2.03 -7.64
C ILE A 242 -12.14 2.94 -7.87
N GLU A 243 -11.16 2.84 -6.98
CA GLU A 243 -9.83 3.45 -7.12
C GLU A 243 -8.80 2.33 -7.24
N ILE A 244 -8.03 2.35 -8.33
CA ILE A 244 -6.97 1.39 -8.60
C ILE A 244 -5.64 2.14 -8.56
N THR A 245 -4.69 1.66 -7.78
CA THR A 245 -3.33 2.22 -7.69
C THR A 245 -2.31 1.16 -8.07
N GLY A 246 -1.21 1.57 -8.71
CA GLY A 246 -0.13 0.70 -9.16
C GLY A 246 0.15 0.85 -10.66
N PRO A 247 1.04 0.00 -11.21
CA PRO A 247 1.72 -1.10 -10.52
C PRO A 247 2.78 -0.59 -9.53
N TRP A 248 2.82 -1.17 -8.33
CA TRP A 248 3.80 -0.84 -7.28
C TRP A 248 4.79 -1.98 -7.04
N ALA A 249 5.91 -1.67 -6.40
CA ALA A 249 6.69 -2.69 -5.71
C ALA A 249 5.83 -3.38 -4.63
N PRO A 250 6.04 -4.69 -4.39
CA PRO A 250 5.12 -5.53 -3.60
C PRO A 250 5.25 -5.35 -2.08
N TYR A 251 5.01 -4.14 -1.57
CA TYR A 251 5.09 -3.79 -0.15
C TYR A 251 4.22 -4.68 0.75
N SER A 252 2.97 -4.94 0.35
CA SER A 252 2.01 -5.71 1.16
C SER A 252 2.32 -7.21 1.21
N PHE A 253 3.20 -7.68 0.32
CA PHE A 253 3.60 -9.09 0.22
C PHE A 253 5.05 -9.34 0.64
N ALA A 254 5.80 -8.26 0.92
CA ALA A 254 7.20 -8.31 1.29
C ALA A 254 7.44 -8.96 2.66
N MET A 255 6.61 -8.61 3.64
CA MET A 255 6.68 -9.17 4.99
C MET A 255 5.43 -9.99 5.26
N ALA A 256 5.57 -11.10 6.00
CA ALA A 256 4.38 -11.80 6.48
C ALA A 256 3.52 -10.82 7.27
N SER A 257 2.24 -10.68 6.91
CA SER A 257 1.27 -9.98 7.76
C SER A 257 1.31 -10.68 9.12
N GLU A 258 1.72 -9.99 10.17
CA GLU A 258 1.67 -10.54 11.52
C GLU A 258 0.21 -10.89 11.81
N GLU A 259 -0.09 -12.19 11.92
CA GLU A 259 -1.29 -12.65 12.58
C GLU A 259 -1.33 -12.01 13.97
N THR A 260 -2.44 -11.38 14.29
CA THR A 260 -2.64 -10.71 15.58
C THR A 260 -2.45 -11.71 16.73
N GLY A 261 -1.37 -11.58 17.49
CA GLY A 261 -1.17 -12.35 18.72
C GLY A 261 0.23 -12.27 19.32
N GLY A 262 0.41 -11.36 20.29
CA GLY A 262 1.32 -11.56 21.42
C GLY A 262 2.76 -11.06 21.26
N ASP A 263 3.03 -9.94 21.94
CA ASP A 263 4.25 -9.65 22.70
C ASP A 263 5.60 -10.09 22.10
N ALA A 264 6.24 -9.17 21.38
CA ALA A 264 7.69 -9.18 21.17
C ALA A 264 8.25 -7.76 21.27
N ALA A 265 7.95 -7.09 22.39
CA ALA A 265 8.75 -5.96 22.84
C ALA A 265 9.99 -6.52 23.56
N GLY A 266 11.09 -6.69 22.83
CA GLY A 266 12.35 -7.05 23.47
C GLY A 266 13.45 -7.46 22.50
N ALA A 267 14.19 -6.46 21.99
CA ALA A 267 15.64 -6.53 21.79
C ALA A 267 16.12 -5.22 21.15
N GLY A 268 16.35 -4.20 21.98
CA GLY A 268 17.35 -3.19 21.64
C GLY A 268 18.75 -3.72 21.94
N PRO A 269 19.80 -3.08 21.44
CA PRO A 269 20.97 -2.72 22.24
C PRO A 269 20.72 -1.42 23.03
#